data_AF-A0A191WCC2-F1
#
_entry.id   AF-A0A191WCC2-F1
#
_cell.length_a   1.000
_cell.length_b   1.000
_cell.length_c   1.000
_cell.angle_alpha   90.00
_cell.angle_beta   90.00
_cell.angle_gamma   90.00
#
_symmetry.space_group_name_H-M   'P 1'
#
loop_
_entity.id
_entity.type
_entity.pdbx_description
1 polymer ?
#
loop_
_entity_poly.entity_id
_entity_poly.type
_entity_poly.pdbx_seq_one_letter_code
_entity_poly.pdbx_strand_id
1 'polypeptide(L)'
;MTRRLRVVRATAALAAAAMMIGGAAVIAPTTAAWVDQTSFRADTSSLTTFVPDPDTSHDAIAVSPGLTYSVTDPVQSPNDANVCVLSMTVTNTTDEPLAWWVEFDVDRPPLWGLDPTVPGAFGTSRIRTISFDAATGVWRIGGAVGDIDILAPGATVVGSASGGIGYCSLTSGPQLPDDPALYEVEGSKFDSPFEYCITIDVATDYPWAIVWSTRVDLLDFYTEAELAGLTSYSVSQVVATPVPGESYTFDIVGAASTRMIAGPWALNGGAGARVIERAVCAKSPSLPDGS
;
A
#
# COMPACT_ATOMS: atom_id res chain seq x y z
N MET A 1 -19.08 -12.45 26.66
CA MET A 1 -17.98 -11.56 27.10
C MET A 1 -16.80 -11.83 26.19
N THR A 2 -16.67 -11.05 25.12
CA THR A 2 -15.62 -11.20 24.10
C THR A 2 -14.33 -10.60 24.65
N ARG A 3 -13.35 -11.44 25.00
CA ARG A 3 -12.00 -10.99 25.35
C ARG A 3 -11.34 -10.49 24.06
N ARG A 4 -11.16 -9.17 23.94
CA ARG A 4 -10.31 -8.58 22.88
C ARG A 4 -8.86 -8.76 23.32
N LEU A 5 -8.10 -9.54 22.56
CA LEU A 5 -6.66 -9.74 22.78
C LEU A 5 -5.93 -8.84 21.79
N ARG A 6 -5.25 -7.82 22.31
CA ARG A 6 -4.35 -6.98 21.54
C ARG A 6 -3.05 -7.77 21.34
N VAL A 7 -2.82 -8.28 20.13
CA VAL A 7 -1.59 -9.00 19.81
C VAL A 7 -0.50 -7.96 19.57
N VAL A 8 0.19 -7.56 20.65
CA VAL A 8 1.38 -6.71 20.57
C VAL A 8 2.57 -7.61 20.31
N ARG A 9 3.07 -7.65 19.06
CA ARG A 9 4.32 -8.35 18.76
C ARG A 9 5.52 -7.52 19.17
N ALA A 10 6.36 -8.08 20.04
CA ALA A 10 7.72 -7.65 20.24
C ALA A 10 8.56 -8.10 19.04
N THR A 11 9.16 -7.15 18.33
CA THR A 11 10.11 -7.41 17.23
C THR A 11 11.43 -7.96 17.80
N ALA A 12 11.70 -9.23 17.57
CA ALA A 12 13.02 -9.82 17.82
C ALA A 12 13.95 -9.50 16.64
N ALA A 13 15.03 -8.76 16.92
CA ALA A 13 16.09 -8.46 15.97
C ALA A 13 16.81 -9.75 15.52
N LEU A 14 16.98 -9.91 14.20
CA LEU A 14 17.69 -11.04 13.60
C LEU A 14 19.20 -10.96 13.89
N ALA A 15 19.74 -11.99 14.55
CA ALA A 15 21.18 -12.24 14.60
C ALA A 15 21.60 -13.05 13.36
N ALA A 16 22.55 -12.51 12.60
CA ALA A 16 23.17 -13.18 11.46
C ALA A 16 24.13 -14.28 11.93
N ALA A 17 24.06 -15.46 11.30
CA ALA A 17 25.13 -16.43 11.33
C ALA A 17 25.27 -17.10 9.95
N ALA A 18 26.40 -16.82 9.30
CA ALA A 18 26.85 -17.48 8.07
C ALA A 18 27.41 -18.87 8.37
N MET A 19 27.17 -19.86 7.51
CA MET A 19 28.13 -20.91 7.20
C MET A 19 27.78 -21.68 5.92
N MET A 20 28.84 -22.15 5.27
CA MET A 20 28.98 -22.50 3.86
C MET A 20 28.83 -24.01 3.54
N ILE A 21 28.38 -24.27 2.30
CA ILE A 21 28.71 -25.38 1.35
C ILE A 21 28.20 -26.81 1.63
N GLY A 22 27.52 -27.39 0.60
CA GLY A 22 27.51 -28.82 0.31
C GLY A 22 26.23 -29.29 -0.42
N GLY A 23 26.27 -29.48 -1.74
CA GLY A 23 25.08 -29.67 -2.58
C GLY A 23 24.54 -31.11 -2.74
N ALA A 24 23.29 -31.19 -3.22
CA ALA A 24 22.78 -32.08 -4.27
C ALA A 24 21.30 -31.74 -4.55
N ALA A 25 20.94 -31.64 -5.83
CA ALA A 25 19.63 -31.22 -6.34
C ALA A 25 18.51 -32.24 -6.07
N VAL A 26 17.24 -31.79 -5.99
CA VAL A 26 16.05 -32.32 -6.70
C VAL A 26 14.82 -31.41 -6.43
N ILE A 27 14.30 -30.84 -7.54
CA ILE A 27 12.92 -30.43 -7.88
C ILE A 27 12.16 -29.43 -6.97
N ALA A 28 11.92 -28.25 -7.56
CA ALA A 28 11.08 -27.16 -7.07
C ALA A 28 9.58 -27.52 -6.99
N PRO A 29 8.88 -26.86 -6.05
CA PRO A 29 7.73 -26.04 -6.41
C PRO A 29 8.05 -24.58 -6.09
N THR A 30 7.95 -23.75 -7.12
CA THR A 30 7.96 -22.27 -7.13
C THR A 30 8.00 -21.60 -5.76
N THR A 31 9.21 -21.43 -5.21
CA THR A 31 9.48 -20.29 -4.35
C THR A 31 9.15 -19.04 -5.17
N ALA A 32 8.33 -18.14 -4.65
CA ALA A 32 8.21 -16.79 -5.17
C ALA A 32 9.58 -16.12 -5.02
N ALA A 33 10.45 -16.38 -6.00
CA ALA A 33 11.63 -15.59 -6.25
C ALA A 33 11.09 -14.26 -6.78
N TRP A 34 10.91 -13.31 -5.87
CA TRP A 34 10.79 -11.91 -6.21
C TRP A 34 12.13 -11.50 -6.82
N VAL A 35 12.26 -11.75 -8.12
CA VAL A 35 13.29 -11.14 -8.95
C VAL A 35 12.90 -9.68 -9.07
N ASP A 36 13.55 -8.89 -8.22
CA ASP A 36 14.24 -7.65 -8.57
C ASP A 36 13.72 -6.94 -9.85
N GLN A 37 12.83 -5.96 -9.64
CA GLN A 37 12.69 -4.83 -10.54
C GLN A 37 13.47 -3.66 -9.94
N THR A 38 14.81 -3.73 -9.98
CA THR A 38 15.69 -2.55 -9.97
C THR A 38 15.09 -1.50 -10.91
N SER A 39 14.68 -0.33 -10.45
CA SER A 39 15.36 0.53 -9.51
C SER A 39 14.41 1.15 -8.48
N PHE A 40 14.06 0.40 -7.45
CA PHE A 40 13.65 1.01 -6.19
C PHE A 40 14.92 1.39 -5.42
N ARG A 41 15.25 2.69 -5.34
CA ARG A 41 16.26 3.18 -4.41
C ARG A 41 15.67 3.23 -3.00
N ALA A 42 15.50 2.06 -2.38
CA ALA A 42 15.61 2.00 -0.93
C ALA A 42 17.10 2.08 -0.62
N ASP A 43 17.61 3.30 -0.42
CA ASP A 43 18.84 3.45 0.34
C ASP A 43 18.58 2.87 1.72
N THR A 44 19.12 1.67 1.91
CA THR A 44 19.14 0.91 3.16
C THR A 44 20.06 1.65 4.13
N SER A 45 19.57 2.75 4.68
CA SER A 45 20.21 3.45 5.79
C SER A 45 19.23 3.55 6.94
N SER A 46 19.37 2.61 7.88
CA SER A 46 18.67 2.50 9.16
C SER A 46 17.15 2.36 9.13
N LEU A 47 16.65 1.40 9.91
CA LEU A 47 15.28 1.36 10.44
C LEU A 47 15.03 2.58 11.35
N THR A 48 15.10 3.79 10.80
CA THR A 48 14.43 4.94 11.36
C THR A 48 12.96 4.76 11.01
N THR A 49 12.15 4.56 12.04
CA THR A 49 10.68 4.65 12.01
C THR A 49 10.23 5.65 10.95
N PHE A 50 9.53 5.15 9.93
CA PHE A 50 8.83 5.98 8.98
C PHE A 50 7.79 6.79 9.76
N VAL A 51 8.08 8.07 9.98
CA VAL A 51 7.09 8.99 10.55
C VAL A 51 6.34 9.55 9.35
N PRO A 52 5.03 9.33 9.22
CA PRO A 52 4.28 9.89 8.10
C PRO A 52 4.41 11.42 8.14
N ASP A 53 5.10 11.97 7.14
CA ASP A 53 5.26 13.41 6.94
C ASP A 53 3.88 13.98 6.53
N PRO A 54 3.42 15.12 7.11
CA PRO A 54 2.26 15.83 6.57
C PRO A 54 2.42 16.21 5.09
N ASP A 55 3.66 16.30 4.60
CA ASP A 55 3.93 16.58 3.21
C ASP A 55 3.80 15.34 2.33
N THR A 56 3.00 15.47 1.28
CA THR A 56 2.76 14.42 0.29
C THR A 56 3.42 14.76 -1.04
N SER A 57 3.62 13.78 -1.90
CA SER A 57 4.21 13.93 -3.24
C SER A 57 3.31 14.66 -4.24
N HIS A 58 2.19 15.22 -3.80
CA HIS A 58 1.37 16.15 -4.58
C HIS A 58 1.32 17.55 -3.94
N ASP A 59 1.94 17.73 -2.78
CA ASP A 59 2.28 19.05 -2.27
C ASP A 59 3.49 19.56 -3.03
N ALA A 60 3.38 20.78 -3.56
CA ALA A 60 4.46 21.38 -4.32
C ALA A 60 5.62 21.74 -3.39
N ILE A 61 6.81 21.22 -3.68
CA ILE A 61 8.04 21.62 -2.98
C ILE A 61 8.58 22.95 -3.52
N ALA A 62 8.22 23.29 -4.76
CA ALA A 62 8.48 24.59 -5.37
C ALA A 62 7.52 24.86 -6.54
N VAL A 63 7.32 26.14 -6.86
CA VAL A 63 6.50 26.60 -7.98
C VAL A 63 7.19 27.75 -8.71
N SER A 64 6.83 27.96 -9.98
CA SER A 64 7.31 29.14 -10.73
C SER A 64 6.94 30.44 -10.02
N PRO A 65 7.86 31.44 -9.96
CA PRO A 65 7.53 32.76 -9.44
C PRO A 65 6.31 33.36 -10.15
N GLY A 66 5.36 33.89 -9.38
CA GLY A 66 4.12 34.43 -9.95
C GLY A 66 3.04 33.38 -10.26
N LEU A 67 3.18 32.15 -9.76
CA LEU A 67 2.15 31.12 -9.81
C LEU A 67 1.60 30.87 -8.41
N THR A 68 0.28 30.75 -8.28
CA THR A 68 -0.32 30.03 -7.15
C THR A 68 -0.78 28.66 -7.61
N TYR A 69 -0.55 27.65 -6.77
CA TYR A 69 -0.86 26.26 -7.02
C TYR A 69 -1.65 25.66 -5.86
N SER A 70 -2.58 24.78 -6.17
CA SER A 70 -3.24 23.95 -5.16
C SER A 70 -3.71 22.62 -5.75
N VAL A 71 -3.75 21.59 -4.90
CA VAL A 71 -4.43 20.32 -5.17
C VAL A 71 -5.61 20.21 -4.24
N THR A 72 -6.73 19.67 -4.75
CA THR A 72 -7.86 19.25 -3.93
C THR A 72 -8.18 17.80 -4.23
N ASP A 73 -8.60 17.01 -3.24
CA ASP A 73 -9.19 15.68 -3.42
C ASP A 73 -8.40 14.72 -4.34
N PRO A 74 -7.12 14.43 -4.07
CA PRO A 74 -6.44 13.31 -4.73
C PRO A 74 -7.25 12.02 -4.52
N VAL A 75 -7.46 11.27 -5.61
CA VAL A 75 -8.30 10.06 -5.61
C VAL A 75 -7.41 8.83 -5.69
N GLN A 76 -7.65 7.86 -4.81
CA GLN A 76 -7.05 6.53 -4.89
C GLN A 76 -8.14 5.45 -4.77
N SER A 77 -8.12 4.50 -5.69
CA SER A 77 -9.14 3.44 -5.72
C SER A 77 -8.93 2.43 -4.58
N PRO A 78 -10.00 1.89 -3.98
CA PRO A 78 -9.94 1.02 -2.81
C PRO A 78 -9.06 -0.24 -2.86
N ASN A 79 -8.67 -0.71 -4.02
CA ASN A 79 -7.85 -1.93 -4.15
C ASN A 79 -6.73 -1.73 -5.15
N ASP A 80 -6.32 -0.48 -5.36
CA ASP A 80 -5.29 -0.11 -6.31
C ASP A 80 -4.34 0.88 -5.64
N ALA A 81 -3.06 0.70 -5.88
CA ALA A 81 -2.05 1.67 -5.50
C ALA A 81 -2.15 2.94 -6.37
N ASN A 82 -2.90 2.90 -7.48
CA ASN A 82 -3.00 4.01 -8.40
C ASN A 82 -3.63 5.26 -7.78
N VAL A 83 -2.87 6.36 -7.83
CA VAL A 83 -3.32 7.69 -7.38
C VAL A 83 -3.55 8.60 -8.57
N CYS A 84 -4.67 9.31 -8.53
CA CYS A 84 -5.06 10.33 -9.48
C CYS A 84 -5.14 11.70 -8.80
N VAL A 85 -4.34 12.63 -9.30
CA VAL A 85 -4.39 14.05 -8.98
C VAL A 85 -4.86 14.77 -10.25
N LEU A 86 -6.17 14.94 -10.43
CA LEU A 86 -6.75 15.61 -11.62
C LEU A 86 -7.35 16.99 -11.30
N SER A 87 -7.33 17.37 -10.03
CA SER A 87 -7.93 18.57 -9.45
C SER A 87 -6.85 19.58 -9.05
N MET A 88 -5.83 19.73 -9.89
CA MET A 88 -4.85 20.80 -9.73
C MET A 88 -5.43 22.13 -10.21
N THR A 89 -5.20 23.19 -9.43
CA THR A 89 -5.47 24.56 -9.85
C THR A 89 -4.16 25.32 -9.97
N VAL A 90 -4.00 26.04 -11.08
CA VAL A 90 -2.88 26.96 -11.30
C VAL A 90 -3.41 28.34 -11.69
N THR A 91 -2.86 29.38 -11.07
CA THR A 91 -3.21 30.78 -11.40
C THR A 91 -1.95 31.59 -11.61
N ASN A 92 -1.89 32.32 -12.73
CA ASN A 92 -0.88 33.34 -12.97
C ASN A 92 -1.25 34.60 -12.18
N THR A 93 -0.43 34.97 -11.22
CA THR A 93 -0.61 36.16 -10.37
C THR A 93 0.17 37.38 -10.86
N THR A 94 0.81 37.27 -12.03
CA THR A 94 1.55 38.36 -12.66
C THR A 94 0.70 39.12 -13.68
N ASP A 95 1.18 40.30 -14.08
CA ASP A 95 0.58 41.13 -15.13
C ASP A 95 1.08 40.76 -16.54
N GLU A 96 1.91 39.72 -16.68
CA GLU A 96 2.51 39.26 -17.93
C GLU A 96 2.18 37.78 -18.20
N PRO A 97 2.24 37.30 -19.47
CA PRO A 97 2.10 35.88 -19.76
C PRO A 97 3.19 35.05 -19.04
N LEU A 98 2.78 33.96 -18.39
CA LEU A 98 3.66 33.13 -17.56
C LEU A 98 3.78 31.70 -18.13
N ALA A 99 5.00 31.32 -18.51
CA ALA A 99 5.36 29.92 -18.68
C ALA A 99 5.62 29.30 -17.30
N TRP A 100 4.73 28.43 -16.85
CA TRP A 100 4.68 27.98 -15.46
C TRP A 100 5.24 26.58 -15.25
N TRP A 101 5.63 26.29 -14.01
CA TRP A 101 6.05 24.97 -13.58
C TRP A 101 5.74 24.74 -12.09
N VAL A 102 5.66 23.46 -11.71
CA VAL A 102 5.50 22.99 -10.33
C VAL A 102 6.47 21.82 -10.12
N GLU A 103 7.09 21.75 -8.95
CA GLU A 103 7.95 20.65 -8.52
C GLU A 103 7.32 19.84 -7.40
N PHE A 104 7.51 18.52 -7.48
CA PHE A 104 7.12 17.56 -6.45
C PHE A 104 8.32 16.71 -6.06
N ASP A 105 8.30 16.21 -4.83
CA ASP A 105 9.15 15.12 -4.38
C ASP A 105 8.36 13.82 -4.53
N VAL A 106 8.70 13.02 -5.56
CA VAL A 106 7.98 11.77 -5.83
C VAL A 106 8.36 10.64 -4.90
N ASP A 107 9.45 10.76 -4.14
CA ASP A 107 9.86 9.75 -3.15
C ASP A 107 8.91 9.74 -1.94
N ARG A 108 8.11 10.80 -1.77
CA ARG A 108 7.08 10.93 -0.75
C ARG A 108 5.80 10.14 -1.10
N PRO A 109 4.93 9.88 -0.11
CA PRO A 109 3.61 9.31 -0.36
C PRO A 109 2.71 10.28 -1.14
N PRO A 110 1.83 9.83 -2.06
CA PRO A 110 1.60 8.43 -2.42
C PRO A 110 2.31 7.97 -3.71
N LEU A 111 3.31 8.70 -4.21
CA LEU A 111 4.03 8.31 -5.43
C LEU A 111 5.21 7.37 -5.17
N TRP A 112 5.81 7.42 -3.98
CA TRP A 112 6.74 6.40 -3.47
C TRP A 112 7.93 6.07 -4.40
N GLY A 113 8.48 7.07 -5.05
CA GLY A 113 9.63 6.95 -5.95
C GLY A 113 9.26 6.50 -7.36
N LEU A 114 7.98 6.56 -7.75
CA LEU A 114 7.55 6.31 -9.12
C LEU A 114 8.28 7.26 -10.09
N ASP A 115 9.01 6.68 -11.04
CA ASP A 115 9.76 7.44 -12.05
C ASP A 115 8.82 7.93 -13.17
N PRO A 116 8.59 9.25 -13.32
CA PRO A 116 7.71 9.82 -14.34
C PRO A 116 8.27 9.73 -15.76
N THR A 117 9.52 9.31 -15.94
CA THR A 117 10.15 9.09 -17.25
C THR A 117 9.94 7.69 -17.78
N VAL A 118 9.53 6.74 -16.92
CA VAL A 118 9.19 5.37 -17.33
C VAL A 118 7.90 5.40 -18.15
N PRO A 119 7.91 4.90 -19.40
CA PRO A 119 6.71 4.89 -20.23
C PRO A 119 5.56 4.15 -19.57
N GLY A 120 4.41 4.82 -19.46
CA GLY A 120 3.21 4.26 -18.85
C GLY A 120 3.22 4.27 -17.32
N ALA A 121 4.21 4.85 -16.65
CA ALA A 121 4.15 5.06 -15.20
C ALA A 121 3.05 6.07 -14.83
N PHE A 122 2.91 7.13 -15.63
CA PHE A 122 1.89 8.17 -15.45
C PHE A 122 1.10 8.44 -16.72
N GLY A 123 -0.19 8.68 -16.54
CA GLY A 123 -1.06 9.33 -17.50
C GLY A 123 -1.20 10.78 -17.10
N THR A 124 -0.79 11.70 -17.97
CA THR A 124 -0.89 13.14 -17.72
C THR A 124 -2.07 13.74 -18.48
N SER A 125 -2.76 14.68 -17.85
CA SER A 125 -3.83 15.47 -18.45
C SER A 125 -3.47 16.94 -18.43
N ARG A 126 -3.33 17.54 -19.61
CA ARG A 126 -2.99 18.97 -19.84
C ARG A 126 -1.66 19.45 -19.24
N ILE A 127 -0.89 18.55 -18.66
CA ILE A 127 0.47 18.79 -18.18
C ILE A 127 1.46 17.95 -18.98
N ARG A 128 2.74 18.25 -18.78
CA ARG A 128 3.87 17.44 -19.24
C ARG A 128 4.98 17.45 -18.20
N THR A 129 5.78 16.40 -18.20
CA THR A 129 7.08 16.40 -17.53
C THR A 129 8.00 17.42 -18.22
N ILE A 130 8.61 18.31 -17.43
CA ILE A 130 9.69 19.21 -17.86
C ILE A 130 11.03 18.55 -17.57
N SER A 131 11.21 18.03 -16.35
CA SER A 131 12.43 17.35 -15.91
C SER A 131 12.15 16.41 -14.75
N PHE A 132 13.02 15.42 -14.57
CA PHE A 132 13.03 14.53 -13.41
C PHE A 132 14.49 14.28 -13.00
N ASP A 133 14.77 14.40 -11.70
CA ASP A 133 16.05 14.01 -11.11
C ASP A 133 15.86 12.72 -10.30
N ALA A 134 16.32 11.60 -10.86
CA ALA A 134 16.23 10.29 -10.23
C ALA A 134 17.13 10.13 -8.99
N ALA A 135 18.06 11.05 -8.74
CA ALA A 135 18.89 11.02 -7.53
C ALA A 135 18.17 11.63 -6.32
N THR A 136 17.25 12.55 -6.55
CA THR A 136 16.55 13.29 -5.49
C THR A 136 15.04 13.12 -5.51
N GLY A 137 14.48 12.33 -6.44
CA GLY A 137 13.05 12.16 -6.60
C GLY A 137 12.31 13.42 -7.07
N VAL A 138 13.01 14.46 -7.54
CA VAL A 138 12.36 15.74 -7.87
C VAL A 138 11.77 15.69 -9.28
N TRP A 139 10.45 15.78 -9.37
CA TRP A 139 9.71 15.82 -10.62
C TRP A 139 9.17 17.22 -10.87
N ARG A 140 9.59 17.84 -11.98
CA ARG A 140 9.08 19.13 -12.44
C ARG A 140 8.08 18.93 -13.57
N ILE A 141 6.88 19.47 -13.40
CA ILE A 141 5.83 19.51 -14.44
C ILE A 141 5.58 20.94 -14.91
N GLY A 142 4.90 21.07 -16.04
CA GLY A 142 4.27 22.30 -16.48
C GLY A 142 3.16 22.03 -17.48
N GLY A 143 2.61 23.08 -18.08
CA GLY A 143 1.51 22.93 -19.03
C GLY A 143 1.91 22.20 -20.30
N ALA A 144 0.95 21.45 -20.86
CA ALA A 144 1.10 20.82 -22.16
C ALA A 144 1.28 21.88 -23.25
N VAL A 145 2.22 21.64 -24.17
CA VAL A 145 2.60 22.59 -25.23
C VAL A 145 1.41 22.87 -26.13
N GLY A 146 1.07 24.15 -26.29
CA GLY A 146 -0.04 24.59 -27.15
C GLY A 146 -1.43 24.46 -26.52
N ASP A 147 -1.52 24.10 -25.24
CA ASP A 147 -2.77 24.11 -24.46
C ASP A 147 -2.67 25.13 -23.32
N ILE A 148 -1.91 24.79 -22.29
CA ILE A 148 -1.76 25.62 -21.08
C ILE A 148 -0.30 25.82 -20.69
N ASP A 149 0.66 25.62 -21.59
CA ASP A 149 2.08 25.86 -21.30
C ASP A 149 2.39 27.34 -20.99
N ILE A 150 1.53 28.27 -21.41
CA ILE A 150 1.58 29.69 -21.06
C ILE A 150 0.21 30.13 -20.53
N LEU A 151 0.19 30.73 -19.34
CA LEU A 151 -1.00 31.34 -18.75
C LEU A 151 -1.02 32.85 -19.02
N ALA A 152 -2.15 33.37 -19.52
CA ALA A 152 -2.36 34.81 -19.62
C ALA A 152 -2.32 35.49 -18.23
N PRO A 153 -2.06 36.80 -18.15
CA PRO A 153 -2.11 37.56 -16.89
C PRO A 153 -3.42 37.33 -16.13
N GLY A 154 -3.34 37.01 -14.84
CA GLY A 154 -4.51 36.74 -13.99
C GLY A 154 -5.29 35.45 -14.32
N ALA A 155 -4.88 34.69 -15.33
CA ALA A 155 -5.62 33.51 -15.76
C ALA A 155 -5.52 32.40 -14.71
N THR A 156 -6.65 31.74 -14.46
CA THR A 156 -6.76 30.55 -13.61
C THR A 156 -7.22 29.38 -14.44
N VAL A 157 -6.56 28.24 -14.30
CA VAL A 157 -7.02 26.97 -14.86
C VAL A 157 -7.27 26.01 -13.71
N VAL A 158 -8.51 25.52 -13.63
CA VAL A 158 -8.99 24.65 -12.57
C VAL A 158 -9.17 23.24 -13.12
N GLY A 159 -8.54 22.26 -12.48
CA GLY A 159 -8.76 20.84 -12.71
C GLY A 159 -10.01 20.34 -11.99
N SER A 160 -10.63 19.29 -12.52
CA SER A 160 -11.74 18.58 -11.87
C SER A 160 -11.58 17.07 -12.04
N ALA A 161 -12.21 16.28 -11.15
CA ALA A 161 -12.11 14.83 -11.17
C ALA A 161 -12.62 14.17 -12.47
N SER A 162 -13.50 14.83 -13.25
CA SER A 162 -14.08 14.32 -14.51
C SER A 162 -13.39 14.84 -15.79
N GLY A 163 -12.38 15.67 -15.64
CA GLY A 163 -11.64 16.31 -16.72
C GLY A 163 -10.82 17.45 -16.12
N GLY A 164 -9.49 17.32 -16.12
CA GLY A 164 -8.68 18.18 -15.27
C GLY A 164 -7.24 18.35 -15.68
N ILE A 165 -6.53 19.18 -14.92
CA ILE A 165 -5.08 19.35 -14.99
C ILE A 165 -4.47 18.41 -13.97
N GLY A 166 -3.55 17.57 -14.41
CA GLY A 166 -2.74 16.79 -13.49
C GLY A 166 -2.33 15.43 -14.01
N TYR A 167 -2.22 14.43 -13.13
CA TYR A 167 -1.70 13.10 -13.46
C TYR A 167 -2.47 11.99 -12.74
N CYS A 168 -2.41 10.80 -13.30
CA CYS A 168 -2.70 9.55 -12.61
C CYS A 168 -1.48 8.62 -12.74
N SER A 169 -1.10 7.92 -11.68
CA SER A 169 -0.25 6.75 -11.87
C SER A 169 -1.05 5.66 -12.58
N LEU A 170 -0.44 5.00 -13.56
CA LEU A 170 -1.09 3.97 -14.38
C LEU A 170 -0.50 2.58 -14.14
N THR A 171 0.70 2.52 -13.57
CA THR A 171 1.23 1.33 -12.93
C THR A 171 0.95 1.43 -11.46
N SER A 172 0.43 0.35 -10.86
CA SER A 172 0.36 0.23 -9.41
C SER A 172 1.74 0.61 -8.87
N GLY A 173 1.82 1.71 -8.10
CA GLY A 173 3.08 2.18 -7.52
C GLY A 173 3.82 1.04 -6.82
N PRO A 174 5.14 1.17 -6.60
CA PRO A 174 5.88 0.16 -5.87
C PRO A 174 5.08 -0.17 -4.59
N GLN A 175 4.66 -1.43 -4.48
CA GLN A 175 3.90 -1.85 -3.32
C GLN A 175 4.81 -1.65 -2.13
N LEU A 176 4.37 -0.83 -1.18
CA LEU A 176 5.19 -0.45 -0.05
C LEU A 176 5.75 -1.68 0.67
N PRO A 177 6.91 -1.54 1.31
CA PRO A 177 7.28 -2.43 2.39
C PRO A 177 6.11 -2.44 3.38
N ASP A 178 5.72 -3.63 3.79
CA ASP A 178 4.75 -3.80 4.86
C ASP A 178 5.27 -3.12 6.14
N ASP A 179 4.67 -1.98 6.52
CA ASP A 179 5.01 -1.23 7.73
C ASP A 179 3.86 -1.34 8.75
N PRO A 180 4.01 -2.22 9.76
CA PRO A 180 3.01 -2.40 10.82
C PRO A 180 2.74 -1.14 11.67
N ALA A 181 3.52 -0.07 11.56
CA ALA A 181 3.23 1.18 12.26
C ALA A 181 2.05 1.95 11.64
N LEU A 182 1.72 1.68 10.38
CA LEU A 182 0.69 2.40 9.63
C LEU A 182 -0.70 1.78 9.75
N TYR A 183 -0.83 0.63 10.43
CA TYR A 183 -2.11 -0.06 10.56
C TYR A 183 -2.18 -0.88 11.85
N GLU A 184 -3.39 -1.12 12.31
CA GLU A 184 -3.69 -2.02 13.41
C GLU A 184 -4.33 -3.30 12.88
N VAL A 185 -3.93 -4.45 13.42
CA VAL A 185 -4.53 -5.75 13.12
C VAL A 185 -5.06 -6.37 14.41
N GLU A 186 -6.33 -6.72 14.42
CA GLU A 186 -6.98 -7.45 15.51
C GLU A 186 -7.48 -8.81 15.00
N GLY A 187 -7.09 -9.89 15.67
CA GLY A 187 -7.63 -11.22 15.40
C GLY A 187 -8.76 -11.56 16.38
N SER A 188 -9.75 -12.31 15.93
CA SER A 188 -10.80 -12.86 16.79
C SER A 188 -11.28 -14.21 16.30
N LYS A 189 -12.00 -14.96 17.15
CA LYS A 189 -12.68 -16.18 16.73
C LYS A 189 -13.83 -15.83 15.80
N PHE A 190 -13.94 -16.58 14.71
CA PHE A 190 -15.15 -16.66 13.93
C PHE A 190 -16.01 -17.78 14.49
N ASP A 191 -17.22 -17.44 14.94
CA ASP A 191 -18.16 -18.40 15.51
C ASP A 191 -18.75 -19.28 14.41
N SER A 192 -18.15 -20.47 14.23
CA SER A 192 -18.64 -21.52 13.33
C SER A 192 -18.78 -22.85 14.09
N PRO A 193 -19.91 -23.55 13.98
CA PRO A 193 -20.11 -24.83 14.65
C PRO A 193 -19.35 -26.00 13.98
N PHE A 194 -18.77 -25.79 12.80
CA PHE A 194 -18.15 -26.86 11.99
C PHE A 194 -16.66 -26.65 11.70
N GLU A 195 -16.14 -25.46 11.98
CA GLU A 195 -14.78 -25.06 11.61
C GLU A 195 -14.17 -24.16 12.70
N TYR A 196 -12.87 -24.30 12.92
CA TYR A 196 -12.10 -23.39 13.77
C TYR A 196 -11.53 -22.29 12.88
N CYS A 197 -12.18 -21.15 12.87
CA CYS A 197 -11.89 -20.05 11.96
C CYS A 197 -11.51 -18.77 12.70
N ILE A 198 -10.58 -18.00 12.15
CA ILE A 198 -10.28 -16.65 12.63
C ILE A 198 -10.89 -15.58 11.73
N THR A 199 -11.34 -14.49 12.35
CA THR A 199 -11.61 -13.21 11.70
C THR A 199 -10.42 -12.29 11.96
N ILE A 200 -10.02 -11.52 10.95
CA ILE A 200 -8.98 -10.50 11.07
C ILE A 200 -9.58 -9.15 10.71
N ASP A 201 -9.56 -8.24 11.66
CA ASP A 201 -9.93 -6.83 11.47
C ASP A 201 -8.65 -6.03 11.26
N VAL A 202 -8.55 -5.34 10.14
CA VAL A 202 -7.41 -4.49 9.80
C VAL A 202 -7.89 -3.06 9.66
N ALA A 203 -7.27 -2.13 10.37
CA ALA A 203 -7.64 -0.72 10.35
C ALA A 203 -6.43 0.18 10.12
N THR A 204 -6.62 1.28 9.40
CA THR A 204 -5.62 2.33 9.25
C THR A 204 -6.29 3.70 9.23
N ASP A 205 -5.63 4.71 9.80
CA ASP A 205 -5.97 6.13 9.64
C ASP A 205 -5.10 6.80 8.56
N TYR A 206 -4.14 6.07 8.00
CA TYR A 206 -3.24 6.58 6.99
C TYR A 206 -4.00 6.89 5.69
N PRO A 207 -3.83 8.08 5.09
CA PRO A 207 -4.67 8.55 3.99
C PRO A 207 -4.50 7.75 2.68
N TRP A 208 -3.43 6.97 2.55
CA TRP A 208 -3.07 6.27 1.31
C TRP A 208 -3.17 4.75 1.44
N ALA A 209 -3.35 4.09 0.29
CA ALA A 209 -3.33 2.65 0.15
C ALA A 209 -1.98 2.09 0.58
N ILE A 210 -1.99 1.28 1.61
CA ILE A 210 -0.85 0.53 2.12
C ILE A 210 -1.16 -0.95 2.06
N VAL A 211 -0.13 -1.77 1.85
CA VAL A 211 -0.26 -3.22 2.03
C VAL A 211 -0.24 -3.52 3.53
N TRP A 212 -0.90 -4.60 3.92
CA TRP A 212 -0.84 -5.10 5.30
C TRP A 212 -0.48 -6.58 5.31
N SER A 213 0.16 -7.00 6.38
CA SER A 213 0.32 -8.40 6.73
C SER A 213 0.18 -8.60 8.23
N THR A 214 0.07 -9.85 8.64
CA THR A 214 0.16 -10.21 10.05
C THR A 214 0.64 -11.65 10.18
N ARG A 215 1.12 -12.02 11.35
CA ARG A 215 1.34 -13.43 11.70
C ARG A 215 0.37 -13.82 12.80
N VAL A 216 -0.37 -14.90 12.55
CA VAL A 216 -1.36 -15.43 13.48
C VAL A 216 -0.95 -16.82 13.91
N ASP A 217 -0.93 -17.04 15.23
CA ASP A 217 -0.94 -18.37 15.82
C ASP A 217 -2.39 -18.73 16.19
N LEU A 218 -2.90 -19.84 15.67
CA LEU A 218 -4.25 -20.30 16.01
C LEU A 218 -4.40 -20.62 17.51
N LEU A 219 -3.29 -20.91 18.21
CA LEU A 219 -3.29 -21.14 19.66
C LEU A 219 -3.58 -19.88 20.48
N ASP A 220 -3.47 -18.68 19.90
CA ASP A 220 -3.91 -17.43 20.55
C ASP A 220 -5.44 -17.40 20.73
N PHE A 221 -6.16 -18.21 19.95
CA PHE A 221 -7.62 -18.27 19.94
C PHE A 221 -8.12 -19.62 20.45
N TYR A 222 -7.54 -20.72 20.00
CA TYR A 222 -7.98 -22.09 20.27
C TYR A 222 -7.00 -22.85 21.16
N THR A 223 -7.46 -23.90 21.80
CA THR A 223 -6.60 -24.81 22.57
C THR A 223 -5.96 -25.86 21.64
N GLU A 224 -4.81 -26.39 22.04
CA GLU A 224 -4.12 -27.46 21.31
C GLU A 224 -5.02 -28.69 21.11
N ALA A 225 -5.88 -29.00 22.07
CA ALA A 225 -6.84 -30.10 21.97
C ALA A 225 -7.94 -29.86 20.92
N GLU A 226 -8.40 -28.61 20.76
CA GLU A 226 -9.35 -28.25 19.70
C GLU A 226 -8.71 -28.33 18.31
N LEU A 227 -7.41 -28.05 18.22
CA LEU A 227 -6.66 -28.08 16.97
C LEU A 227 -5.99 -29.45 16.69
N ALA A 228 -6.13 -30.42 17.58
CA ALA A 228 -5.55 -31.74 17.41
C ALA A 228 -6.31 -32.54 16.33
N GLY A 229 -5.57 -33.14 15.39
CA GLY A 229 -6.16 -34.00 14.35
C GLY A 229 -6.82 -33.25 13.18
N LEU A 230 -6.61 -31.94 13.07
CA LEU A 230 -7.00 -31.16 11.89
C LEU A 230 -6.27 -31.68 10.64
N THR A 231 -7.04 -31.91 9.56
CA THR A 231 -6.53 -32.55 8.35
C THR A 231 -6.33 -31.59 7.19
N SER A 232 -6.95 -30.40 7.25
CA SER A 232 -6.85 -29.40 6.19
C SER A 232 -7.17 -28.00 6.69
N TYR A 233 -6.54 -27.02 6.05
CA TYR A 233 -6.81 -25.60 6.23
C TYR A 233 -7.45 -25.05 4.95
N SER A 234 -8.37 -24.12 5.13
CA SER A 234 -8.92 -23.29 4.06
C SER A 234 -8.75 -21.83 4.41
N VAL A 235 -8.66 -20.99 3.40
CA VAL A 235 -8.45 -19.54 3.56
C VAL A 235 -9.48 -18.80 2.71
N SER A 236 -9.89 -17.63 3.18
CA SER A 236 -10.78 -16.73 2.47
C SER A 236 -10.17 -15.34 2.45
N GLN A 237 -10.15 -14.70 1.28
CA GLN A 237 -9.73 -13.30 1.11
C GLN A 237 -8.30 -12.99 1.60
N VAL A 238 -7.48 -14.01 1.85
CA VAL A 238 -6.07 -13.90 2.22
C VAL A 238 -5.25 -14.97 1.53
N VAL A 239 -3.94 -14.79 1.55
CA VAL A 239 -2.97 -15.87 1.39
C VAL A 239 -2.38 -16.13 2.78
N ALA A 240 -2.50 -17.37 3.27
CA ALA A 240 -1.89 -17.80 4.52
C ALA A 240 -0.77 -18.79 4.23
N THR A 241 0.44 -18.47 4.68
CA THR A 241 1.63 -19.29 4.49
C THR A 241 2.03 -19.89 5.84
N PRO A 242 2.07 -21.22 6.00
CA PRO A 242 2.52 -21.85 7.24
C PRO A 242 3.97 -21.45 7.58
N VAL A 243 4.23 -21.19 8.87
CA VAL A 243 5.58 -20.86 9.35
C VAL A 243 6.36 -22.15 9.61
N PRO A 244 7.54 -22.37 8.98
CA PRO A 244 8.30 -23.60 9.16
C PRO A 244 8.67 -23.84 10.64
N GLY A 245 8.34 -25.04 11.14
CA GLY A 245 8.60 -25.42 12.53
C GLY A 245 7.52 -25.01 13.54
N GLU A 246 6.49 -24.26 13.13
CA GLU A 246 5.38 -23.83 13.97
C GLU A 246 4.05 -24.41 13.43
N SER A 247 3.48 -25.41 14.12
CA SER A 247 2.37 -26.23 13.59
C SER A 247 1.05 -25.48 13.38
N TYR A 248 0.85 -24.34 14.05
CA TYR A 248 -0.40 -23.59 14.08
C TYR A 248 -0.22 -22.12 13.70
N THR A 249 0.97 -21.74 13.24
CA THR A 249 1.30 -20.35 12.92
C THR A 249 1.34 -20.12 11.42
N PHE A 250 0.76 -19.00 10.99
CA PHE A 250 0.67 -18.59 9.60
C PHE A 250 1.07 -17.13 9.41
N ASP A 251 1.88 -16.86 8.40
CA ASP A 251 2.05 -15.52 7.83
C ASP A 251 0.87 -15.25 6.89
N ILE A 252 0.09 -14.21 7.18
CA ILE A 252 -1.16 -13.87 6.50
C ILE A 252 -1.00 -12.52 5.80
N VAL A 253 -1.31 -12.49 4.51
CA VAL A 253 -1.40 -11.27 3.70
C VAL A 253 -2.76 -11.23 3.01
N GLY A 254 -3.32 -10.03 2.79
CA GLY A 254 -4.55 -9.91 2.00
C GLY A 254 -4.38 -10.43 0.56
N ALA A 255 -5.43 -11.06 0.01
CA ALA A 255 -5.49 -11.47 -1.39
C ALA A 255 -5.71 -10.25 -2.30
N ALA A 256 -5.72 -10.41 -3.63
CA ALA A 256 -5.73 -9.27 -4.58
C ALA A 256 -6.74 -8.15 -4.27
N SER A 257 -7.97 -8.48 -3.84
CA SER A 257 -9.03 -7.50 -3.53
C SER A 257 -9.06 -7.01 -2.08
N THR A 258 -8.15 -7.47 -1.24
CA THR A 258 -8.09 -7.16 0.21
C THR A 258 -6.67 -6.85 0.67
N ARG A 259 -5.67 -6.95 -0.21
CA ARG A 259 -4.24 -6.74 0.07
C ARG A 259 -3.91 -5.35 0.56
N MET A 260 -4.71 -4.36 0.16
CA MET A 260 -4.49 -2.97 0.52
C MET A 260 -5.58 -2.43 1.43
N ILE A 261 -5.23 -1.45 2.27
CA ILE A 261 -6.13 -0.67 3.13
C ILE A 261 -5.76 0.82 3.03
N ALA A 262 -6.72 1.73 3.23
CA ALA A 262 -6.47 3.16 3.33
C ALA A 262 -7.57 3.80 4.17
N GLY A 263 -7.22 4.83 4.95
CA GLY A 263 -8.09 5.60 5.82
C GLY A 263 -9.40 6.06 5.17
N PRO A 264 -9.37 6.66 3.96
CA PRO A 264 -10.57 7.20 3.30
C PRO A 264 -11.56 6.12 2.82
N TRP A 265 -11.18 4.84 2.82
CA TRP A 265 -12.02 3.76 2.27
C TRP A 265 -13.11 3.26 3.20
N ALA A 266 -13.25 3.86 4.38
CA ALA A 266 -14.41 3.59 5.19
C ALA A 266 -15.66 4.13 4.48
N LEU A 267 -16.47 3.21 3.96
CA LEU A 267 -17.86 3.47 3.67
C LEU A 267 -18.45 4.16 4.93
N ASN A 268 -18.83 5.43 4.81
CA ASN A 268 -19.39 6.29 5.86
C ASN A 268 -18.41 6.94 6.87
N GLY A 269 -17.20 7.33 6.46
CA GLY A 269 -16.38 8.28 7.24
C GLY A 269 -15.77 7.71 8.53
N GLY A 270 -15.57 6.39 8.59
CA GLY A 270 -14.73 5.74 9.61
C GLY A 270 -13.24 5.73 9.23
N ALA A 271 -12.40 5.17 10.11
CA ALA A 271 -11.05 4.76 9.74
C ALA A 271 -11.11 3.64 8.70
N GLY A 272 -10.11 3.56 7.82
CA GLY A 272 -10.02 2.58 6.74
C GLY A 272 -9.97 1.17 7.28
N ALA A 273 -11.13 0.53 7.41
CA ALA A 273 -11.27 -0.76 8.06
C ALA A 273 -11.65 -1.84 7.06
N ARG A 274 -10.99 -3.00 7.16
CA ARG A 274 -11.36 -4.24 6.48
C ARG A 274 -11.57 -5.34 7.49
N VAL A 275 -12.70 -6.01 7.37
CA VAL A 275 -12.99 -7.24 8.09
C VAL A 275 -12.74 -8.39 7.14
N ILE A 276 -11.82 -9.26 7.52
CA ILE A 276 -11.49 -10.47 6.78
C ILE A 276 -12.06 -11.66 7.54
N GLU A 277 -13.24 -12.09 7.11
CA GLU A 277 -13.91 -13.24 7.70
C GLU A 277 -13.24 -14.53 7.20
N ARG A 278 -13.11 -15.51 8.10
CA ARG A 278 -12.58 -16.84 7.76
C ARG A 278 -11.18 -16.78 7.13
N ALA A 279 -10.31 -15.91 7.66
CA ALA A 279 -8.96 -15.70 7.14
C ALA A 279 -8.17 -17.02 7.10
N VAL A 280 -8.20 -17.77 8.19
CA VAL A 280 -7.74 -19.16 8.24
C VAL A 280 -8.82 -19.98 8.95
N CYS A 281 -9.23 -21.08 8.33
CA CYS A 281 -10.19 -22.03 8.85
C CYS A 281 -9.59 -23.42 8.86
N ALA A 282 -9.52 -24.04 10.03
CA ALA A 282 -9.23 -25.45 10.14
C ALA A 282 -10.52 -26.25 10.20
N LYS A 283 -10.63 -27.25 9.33
CA LYS A 283 -11.75 -28.18 9.37
C LYS A 283 -11.51 -29.23 10.44
N SER A 284 -12.48 -29.39 11.33
CA SER A 284 -12.55 -30.58 12.17
C SER A 284 -12.53 -31.82 11.27
N PRO A 285 -11.80 -32.89 11.64
CA PRO A 285 -11.93 -34.15 10.92
C PRO A 285 -13.41 -34.49 10.87
N SER A 286 -13.94 -34.71 9.66
CA SER A 286 -15.31 -35.15 9.48
C SER A 286 -15.56 -36.30 10.44
N LEU A 287 -16.54 -36.14 11.35
CA LEU A 287 -17.05 -37.29 12.09
C LEU A 287 -17.31 -38.37 11.04
N PRO A 288 -16.77 -39.59 11.21
CA PRO A 288 -17.02 -40.65 10.26
C PRO A 288 -18.53 -40.75 10.06
N ASP A 289 -18.98 -40.78 8.80
CA ASP A 289 -20.39 -40.99 8.48
C ASP A 289 -20.88 -42.24 9.22
N GLY A 290 -21.67 -42.03 10.28
CA GLY A 290 -22.43 -43.10 10.93
C GLY A 290 -22.23 -43.26 12.44
N SER A 291 -23.27 -42.86 13.19
CA SER A 291 -23.89 -43.73 14.20
C SER A 291 -25.36 -43.37 14.35
#